data_AF-A0A1G6HEN8-F1
#
_entry.id   AF-A0A1G6HEN8-F1
#
_cell.length_a   1.000
_cell.length_b   1.000
_cell.length_c   1.000
_cell.angle_alpha   90.00
_cell.angle_beta   90.00
_cell.angle_gamma   90.00
#
_symmetry.space_group_name_H-M   'P 1'
#
loop_
_entity.id
_entity.type
_entity.pdbx_description
1 polymer ?
#
loop_
_entity_poly.entity_id
_entity_poly.type
_entity_poly.pdbx_seq_one_letter_code
_entity_poly.pdbx_strand_id
1 'polypeptide(L)'
;MKTTLRTLMTCQALILANLVFLQPAAAKSQATKSQNAEKAQVLQLIKKHVEVSACTTTLDKNNYPQHLTDIDDVYQVERDQQRGSVTYFVLWGGDMGCDGGSGTWSYHVSTVEKQSSYKPFMVINDRAFGSALSADINFRFLESMKQLSADTFEIISWNYADDKYGGKDSGNNFPANKFKYTVQYQKGQWQVSKQVLLEQNK
;
A
#
# COMPACT_ATOMS: atom_id res chain seq x y z
N MET A 1 75.60 26.64 -2.57
CA MET A 1 74.45 25.85 -2.08
C MET A 1 73.52 26.79 -1.32
N LYS A 2 72.24 26.86 -1.76
CA LYS A 2 71.05 27.48 -1.13
C LYS A 2 70.95 29.02 -1.05
N THR A 3 70.34 29.58 -2.10
CA THR A 3 69.29 30.62 -2.07
C THR A 3 68.18 30.25 -1.07
N THR A 4 67.47 31.16 -0.39
CA THR A 4 66.29 31.85 -0.95
C THR A 4 65.81 32.98 -0.02
N LEU A 5 65.42 34.09 -0.64
CA LEU A 5 64.84 35.32 -0.11
C LEU A 5 63.30 35.27 -0.27
N ARG A 6 62.58 35.79 0.74
CA ARG A 6 61.24 36.43 0.77
C ARG A 6 60.23 36.17 -0.38
N THR A 7 58.93 36.04 -0.04
CA THR A 7 57.86 37.03 -0.33
C THR A 7 56.48 36.58 0.20
N LEU A 8 55.70 37.59 0.59
CA LEU A 8 54.36 37.71 1.18
C LEU A 8 53.16 37.14 0.40
N MET A 9 52.00 37.16 1.10
CA MET A 9 50.60 37.29 0.61
C MET A 9 49.91 36.01 0.09
N THR A 10 48.63 35.71 0.31
CA THR A 10 47.44 36.47 0.76
C THR A 10 46.30 35.50 1.11
N CYS A 11 45.33 35.98 1.90
CA CYS A 11 43.93 35.57 2.05
C CYS A 11 43.41 34.42 1.16
N GLN A 12 42.87 33.37 1.79
CA GLN A 12 41.74 32.63 1.20
C GLN A 12 40.55 32.68 2.16
N ALA A 13 39.51 33.35 1.67
CA ALA A 13 38.24 33.52 2.32
C ALA A 13 37.50 32.18 2.43
N LEU A 14 36.90 31.94 3.59
CA LEU A 14 35.78 31.03 3.74
C LEU A 14 34.67 31.45 2.76
N ILE A 15 34.37 30.61 1.78
CA ILE A 15 33.08 30.63 1.09
C ILE A 15 32.30 29.41 1.60
N LEU A 16 31.53 29.62 2.66
CA LEU A 16 30.37 28.78 2.99
C LEU A 16 29.34 29.00 1.88
N ALA A 17 29.48 28.23 0.79
CA ALA A 17 28.42 28.11 -0.18
C ALA A 17 27.27 27.35 0.50
N ASN A 18 26.24 28.09 0.91
CA ASN A 18 24.91 27.54 1.10
C ASN A 18 24.47 26.91 -0.21
N LEU A 19 24.80 25.63 -0.42
CA LEU A 19 24.12 24.77 -1.38
C LEU A 19 22.71 24.54 -0.86
N VAL A 20 21.84 25.52 -1.08
CA VAL A 20 20.41 25.24 -1.21
C VAL A 20 20.30 24.37 -2.46
N PHE A 21 20.24 23.06 -2.26
CA PHE A 21 19.86 22.14 -3.31
C PHE A 21 18.42 22.47 -3.73
N LEU A 22 18.27 23.39 -4.69
CA LEU A 22 17.11 23.39 -5.58
C LEU A 22 17.19 22.06 -6.34
N GLN A 23 16.53 21.02 -5.82
CA GLN A 23 16.26 19.84 -6.63
C GLN A 23 15.45 20.31 -7.84
N PRO A 24 15.93 20.06 -9.08
CA PRO A 24 15.21 20.49 -10.26
C PRO A 24 13.87 19.73 -10.31
N ALA A 25 12.77 20.46 -10.49
CA ALA A 25 11.42 19.90 -10.61
C ALA A 25 11.35 18.76 -11.65
N ALA A 26 12.23 18.77 -12.65
CA ALA A 26 12.40 17.70 -13.64
C ALA A 26 12.76 16.33 -13.04
N ALA A 27 13.58 16.27 -11.99
CA ALA A 27 13.97 15.02 -11.35
C ALA A 27 12.80 14.39 -10.56
N LYS A 28 11.98 15.23 -9.90
CA LYS A 28 10.75 14.78 -9.23
C LYS A 28 9.71 14.30 -10.25
N SER A 29 9.52 15.04 -11.33
CA SER A 29 8.60 14.66 -12.43
C SER A 29 8.98 13.33 -13.08
N GLN A 30 10.27 13.04 -13.27
CA GLN A 30 10.74 11.79 -13.86
C GLN A 30 10.57 10.60 -12.89
N ALA A 31 10.83 10.81 -11.59
CA ALA A 31 10.62 9.80 -10.56
C ALA A 31 9.13 9.39 -10.45
N THR A 32 8.21 10.36 -10.43
CA THR A 32 6.76 10.09 -10.40
C THR A 32 6.29 9.34 -11.66
N LYS A 33 6.78 9.73 -12.84
CA LYS A 33 6.43 9.04 -14.11
C LYS A 33 6.93 7.59 -14.13
N SER A 34 8.14 7.36 -13.63
CA SER A 34 8.71 6.01 -13.49
C SER A 34 7.92 5.16 -12.49
N GLN A 35 7.49 5.74 -11.37
CA GLN A 35 6.69 5.04 -10.37
C GLN A 35 5.30 4.66 -10.91
N ASN A 36 4.63 5.55 -11.64
CA ASN A 36 3.34 5.23 -12.25
C ASN A 36 3.46 4.13 -13.32
N ALA A 37 4.57 4.09 -14.07
CA ALA A 37 4.83 3.01 -15.01
C ALA A 37 5.00 1.65 -14.30
N GLU A 38 5.75 1.62 -13.19
CA GLU A 38 5.89 0.41 -12.37
C GLU A 38 4.54 -0.01 -11.75
N LYS A 39 3.77 0.92 -11.19
CA LYS A 39 2.43 0.63 -10.65
C LYS A 39 1.50 0.05 -11.72
N ALA A 40 1.53 0.59 -12.94
CA ALA A 40 0.74 0.05 -14.06
C ALA A 40 1.16 -1.39 -14.42
N GLN A 41 2.47 -1.69 -14.39
CA GLN A 41 2.97 -3.05 -14.61
C GLN A 41 2.51 -4.01 -13.50
N VAL A 42 2.57 -3.57 -12.24
CA VAL A 42 2.09 -4.34 -11.07
C VAL A 42 0.59 -4.60 -11.16
N LEU A 43 -0.21 -3.59 -11.50
CA LEU A 43 -1.66 -3.73 -11.69
C LEU A 43 -1.98 -4.73 -12.81
N GLN A 44 -1.24 -4.70 -13.92
CA GLN A 44 -1.43 -5.66 -15.00
C GLN A 44 -1.08 -7.10 -14.60
N LEU A 45 -0.07 -7.27 -13.74
CA LEU A 45 0.27 -8.58 -13.19
C LEU A 45 -0.85 -9.11 -12.29
N ILE A 46 -1.40 -8.25 -11.42
CA ILE A 46 -2.53 -8.61 -10.55
C ILE A 46 -3.77 -8.96 -11.36
N LYS A 47 -4.08 -8.23 -12.44
CA LYS A 47 -5.17 -8.59 -13.36
C LYS A 47 -5.07 -10.04 -13.83
N LYS A 48 -3.89 -10.45 -14.32
CA LYS A 48 -3.66 -11.82 -14.79
C LYS A 48 -3.72 -12.86 -13.68
N HIS A 49 -3.20 -12.53 -12.49
CA HIS A 49 -3.26 -13.42 -11.31
C HIS A 49 -4.71 -13.66 -10.88
N VAL A 50 -5.49 -12.59 -10.81
CA VAL A 50 -6.88 -12.63 -10.37
C VAL A 50 -7.78 -13.31 -11.40
N GLU A 51 -7.55 -13.09 -12.70
CA GLU A 51 -8.26 -13.75 -13.81
C GLU A 51 -8.27 -15.28 -13.72
N VAL A 52 -7.27 -15.89 -13.07
CA VAL A 52 -7.15 -17.35 -12.94
C VAL A 52 -7.40 -17.87 -11.52
N SER A 53 -7.64 -17.00 -10.55
CA SER A 53 -7.76 -17.38 -9.14
C SER A 53 -9.07 -16.95 -8.48
N ALA A 54 -9.82 -16.01 -9.06
CA ALA A 54 -11.04 -15.49 -8.46
C ALA A 54 -12.14 -15.14 -9.49
N CYS A 55 -13.37 -15.01 -8.98
CA CYS A 55 -14.55 -14.60 -9.73
C CYS A 55 -15.15 -13.30 -9.16
N THR A 56 -16.01 -12.66 -9.95
CA THR A 56 -16.80 -11.48 -9.52
C THR A 56 -15.92 -10.38 -8.91
N THR A 57 -14.89 -9.98 -9.66
CA THR A 57 -13.80 -9.18 -9.11
C THR A 57 -13.98 -7.69 -9.40
N THR A 58 -13.35 -6.84 -8.58
CA THR A 58 -13.27 -5.38 -8.81
C THR A 58 -12.37 -5.00 -9.99
N LEU A 59 -11.73 -5.98 -10.64
CA LEU A 59 -10.91 -5.76 -11.84
C LEU A 59 -11.73 -5.88 -13.13
N ASP A 60 -12.94 -6.44 -13.05
CA ASP A 60 -13.88 -6.54 -14.15
C ASP A 60 -15.02 -5.53 -14.01
N LYS A 61 -15.05 -4.58 -14.93
CA LYS A 61 -16.07 -3.53 -15.05
C LYS A 61 -17.50 -4.05 -15.18
N ASN A 62 -17.68 -5.28 -15.65
CA ASN A 62 -19.01 -5.87 -15.81
C ASN A 62 -19.57 -6.41 -14.49
N ASN A 63 -18.69 -6.72 -13.52
CA ASN A 63 -19.08 -7.35 -12.25
C ASN A 63 -19.29 -6.32 -11.12
N TYR A 64 -18.41 -5.33 -11.01
CA TYR A 64 -18.44 -4.34 -9.92
C TYR A 64 -18.16 -2.91 -10.42
N PRO A 65 -19.14 -2.23 -11.05
CA PRO A 65 -18.91 -0.92 -11.67
C PRO A 65 -18.66 0.22 -10.67
N GLN A 66 -19.00 0.03 -9.39
CA GLN A 66 -18.92 1.10 -8.39
C GLN A 66 -17.53 1.29 -7.78
N HIS A 67 -16.71 0.23 -7.75
CA HIS A 67 -15.36 0.26 -7.18
C HIS A 67 -14.44 -0.62 -8.04
N LEU A 68 -13.87 -0.01 -9.08
CA LEU A 68 -12.90 -0.69 -9.93
C LEU A 68 -11.51 -0.53 -9.35
N THR A 69 -10.79 -1.64 -9.22
CA THR A 69 -9.39 -1.61 -8.83
C THR A 69 -8.57 -0.93 -9.93
N ASP A 70 -7.86 0.12 -9.56
CA ASP A 70 -7.03 0.90 -10.48
C ASP A 70 -5.61 1.16 -9.94
N ILE A 71 -4.94 2.18 -10.47
CA ILE A 71 -3.55 2.50 -10.12
C ILE A 71 -3.43 3.11 -8.71
N ASP A 72 -4.50 3.69 -8.19
CA ASP A 72 -4.54 4.31 -6.86
C ASP A 72 -4.63 3.24 -5.75
N ASP A 73 -5.07 2.03 -6.11
CA ASP A 73 -5.06 0.84 -5.25
C ASP A 73 -3.71 0.10 -5.20
N VAL A 74 -2.69 0.62 -5.89
CA VAL A 74 -1.33 0.07 -5.89
C VAL A 74 -0.44 0.92 -4.98
N TYR A 75 0.01 0.34 -3.87
CA TYR A 75 0.76 1.03 -2.82
C TYR A 75 2.21 0.52 -2.76
N GLN A 76 3.19 1.40 -2.92
CA GLN A 76 4.60 1.03 -2.72
C GLN A 76 4.90 1.05 -1.22
N VAL A 77 5.26 -0.09 -0.64
CA VAL A 77 5.51 -0.21 0.82
C VAL A 77 7.00 -0.31 1.16
N GLU A 78 7.82 -0.81 0.23
CA GLU A 78 9.26 -0.93 0.45
C GLU A 78 10.02 -0.74 -0.87
N ARG A 79 11.20 -0.11 -0.80
CA ARG A 79 12.14 -0.03 -1.93
C ARG A 79 13.58 -0.01 -1.43
N ASP A 80 14.39 -0.96 -1.90
CA ASP A 80 15.84 -0.94 -1.76
C ASP A 80 16.46 -0.57 -3.12
N GLN A 81 16.98 0.66 -3.22
CA GLN A 81 17.61 1.13 -4.45
C GLN A 81 18.92 0.41 -4.78
N GLN A 82 19.66 -0.06 -3.77
CA GLN A 82 20.95 -0.72 -3.98
C GLN A 82 20.76 -2.12 -4.56
N ARG A 83 19.78 -2.86 -4.04
CA ARG A 83 19.42 -4.19 -4.55
C ARG A 83 18.51 -4.12 -5.78
N GLY A 84 17.88 -2.97 -6.01
CA GLY A 84 16.83 -2.79 -7.00
C GLY A 84 15.59 -3.61 -6.66
N SER A 85 15.34 -3.83 -5.36
CA SER A 85 14.13 -4.51 -4.89
C SER A 85 13.03 -3.50 -4.57
N VAL A 86 11.79 -3.91 -4.77
CA VAL A 86 10.61 -3.11 -4.46
C VAL A 86 9.42 -4.01 -4.17
N THR A 87 8.63 -3.61 -3.18
CA THR A 87 7.43 -4.32 -2.73
C THR A 87 6.22 -3.39 -2.88
N TYR A 88 5.17 -3.93 -3.49
CA TYR A 88 3.89 -3.28 -3.66
C TYR A 88 2.78 -4.08 -3.00
N PHE A 89 1.84 -3.39 -2.39
CA PHE A 89 0.54 -3.94 -1.98
C PHE A 89 -0.51 -3.51 -2.99
N VAL A 90 -1.42 -4.41 -3.35
CA VAL A 90 -2.51 -4.12 -4.29
C VAL A 90 -3.83 -4.53 -3.67
N LEU A 91 -4.73 -3.56 -3.48
CA LEU A 91 -6.09 -3.84 -3.01
C LEU A 91 -6.98 -4.23 -4.18
N TRP A 92 -7.70 -5.33 -4.02
CA TRP A 92 -8.75 -5.74 -4.96
C TRP A 92 -9.82 -6.55 -4.23
N GLY A 93 -11.02 -6.66 -4.79
CA GLY A 93 -12.11 -7.46 -4.24
C GLY A 93 -12.53 -8.57 -5.18
N GLY A 94 -12.98 -9.69 -4.63
CA GLY A 94 -13.41 -10.84 -5.40
C GLY A 94 -13.78 -12.05 -4.56
N ASP A 95 -14.42 -13.01 -5.21
CA ASP A 95 -14.68 -14.36 -4.70
C ASP A 95 -13.49 -15.26 -5.08
N MET A 96 -12.52 -15.37 -4.18
CA MET A 96 -11.32 -16.18 -4.39
C MET A 96 -11.70 -17.66 -4.43
N GLY A 97 -11.23 -18.39 -5.44
CA GLY A 97 -11.61 -19.80 -5.66
C GLY A 97 -12.96 -19.99 -6.34
N CYS A 98 -13.71 -18.90 -6.56
CA CYS A 98 -15.04 -18.93 -7.19
C CYS A 98 -16.04 -19.82 -6.41
N ASP A 99 -16.00 -19.77 -5.08
CA ASP A 99 -16.80 -20.64 -4.21
C ASP A 99 -18.30 -20.39 -4.39
N GLY A 100 -18.68 -19.14 -4.63
CA GLY A 100 -20.06 -18.72 -4.86
C GLY A 100 -20.92 -18.70 -3.59
N GLY A 101 -21.93 -17.84 -3.60
CA GLY A 101 -22.91 -17.73 -2.52
C GLY A 101 -22.72 -16.51 -1.63
N SER A 102 -23.49 -16.47 -0.53
CA SER A 102 -23.50 -15.31 0.37
C SER A 102 -22.27 -15.34 1.28
N GLY A 103 -21.35 -14.42 1.04
CA GLY A 103 -20.20 -14.17 1.91
C GLY A 103 -18.88 -14.80 1.53
N THR A 104 -18.79 -15.33 0.32
CA THR A 104 -17.53 -15.78 -0.29
C THR A 104 -16.71 -14.61 -0.82
N TRP A 105 -17.37 -13.50 -1.18
CA TRP A 105 -16.70 -12.29 -1.66
C TRP A 105 -16.03 -11.51 -0.52
N SER A 106 -14.79 -11.05 -0.74
CA SER A 106 -14.07 -10.17 0.19
C SER A 106 -13.04 -9.31 -0.54
N TYR A 107 -12.54 -8.26 0.12
CA TYR A 107 -11.33 -7.59 -0.31
C TYR A 107 -10.08 -8.39 0.09
N HIS A 108 -9.08 -8.35 -0.78
CA HIS A 108 -7.78 -8.98 -0.65
C HIS A 108 -6.70 -7.93 -0.86
N VAL A 109 -5.55 -8.13 -0.23
CA VAL A 109 -4.39 -7.25 -0.43
C VAL A 109 -3.23 -8.12 -0.86
N SER A 110 -2.90 -8.10 -2.14
CA SER A 110 -1.82 -8.92 -2.68
C SER A 110 -0.47 -8.24 -2.53
N THR A 111 0.53 -9.03 -2.17
CA THR A 111 1.93 -8.61 -2.18
C THR A 111 2.52 -8.91 -3.55
N VAL A 112 3.05 -7.88 -4.21
CA VAL A 112 3.80 -8.00 -5.46
C VAL A 112 5.22 -7.51 -5.24
N GLU A 113 6.19 -8.38 -5.51
CA GLU A 113 7.60 -8.10 -5.25
C GLU A 113 8.45 -8.23 -6.50
N LYS A 114 9.38 -7.31 -6.64
CA LYS A 114 10.58 -7.50 -7.44
C LYS A 114 11.75 -7.61 -6.47
N GLN A 115 12.35 -8.79 -6.35
CA GLN A 115 13.39 -9.05 -5.35
C GLN A 115 14.76 -8.42 -5.69
N SER A 116 15.01 -8.08 -6.96
CA SER A 116 16.25 -7.43 -7.41
C SER A 116 16.07 -6.83 -8.79
N SER A 117 17.01 -5.99 -9.24
CA SER A 117 16.96 -5.31 -10.54
C SER A 117 16.77 -6.24 -11.75
N TYR A 118 17.29 -7.47 -11.69
CA TYR A 118 17.28 -8.46 -12.78
C TYR A 118 16.14 -9.50 -12.68
N LYS A 119 15.38 -9.52 -11.59
CA LYS A 119 14.22 -10.41 -11.44
C LYS A 119 12.93 -9.73 -11.91
N PRO A 120 11.95 -10.49 -12.42
CA PRO A 120 10.63 -9.94 -12.72
C PRO A 120 9.85 -9.63 -11.44
N PHE A 121 8.76 -8.88 -11.58
CA PHE A 121 7.73 -8.80 -10.55
C PHE A 121 7.02 -10.15 -10.41
N MET A 122 6.70 -10.52 -9.17
CA MET A 122 5.98 -11.74 -8.83
C MET A 122 4.90 -11.44 -7.80
N VAL A 123 3.74 -12.06 -7.93
CA VAL A 123 2.73 -12.10 -6.86
C VAL A 123 3.20 -13.13 -5.83
N ILE A 124 3.33 -12.72 -4.57
CA ILE A 124 3.87 -13.55 -3.49
C ILE A 124 2.74 -14.19 -2.69
N ASN A 125 1.68 -13.43 -2.40
CA ASN A 125 0.48 -13.88 -1.70
C ASN A 125 -0.65 -12.85 -1.83
N ASP A 126 -1.85 -13.21 -1.39
CA ASP A 126 -3.06 -12.37 -1.37
C ASP A 126 -3.44 -11.85 0.03
N ARG A 127 -2.50 -11.92 0.99
CA ARG A 127 -2.69 -11.57 2.41
C ARG A 127 -1.50 -10.76 2.93
N ALA A 128 -1.27 -9.61 2.32
CA ALA A 128 -0.11 -8.76 2.56
C ALA A 128 0.10 -8.36 4.02
N PHE A 129 -0.99 -8.15 4.77
CA PHE A 129 -0.95 -7.80 6.19
C PHE A 129 -0.77 -9.01 7.14
N GLY A 130 -0.74 -10.23 6.61
CA GLY A 130 -0.71 -11.45 7.40
C GLY A 130 -2.06 -11.84 8.01
N SER A 131 -2.16 -13.06 8.52
CA SER A 131 -3.40 -13.63 9.04
C SER A 131 -3.91 -12.98 10.32
N ALA A 132 -3.02 -12.43 11.15
CA ALA A 132 -3.39 -11.77 12.39
C ALA A 132 -4.27 -10.53 12.12
N LEU A 133 -3.88 -9.67 11.17
CA LEU A 133 -4.65 -8.48 10.85
C LEU A 133 -5.99 -8.80 10.18
N SER A 134 -6.04 -9.88 9.38
CA SER A 134 -7.29 -10.38 8.78
C SER A 134 -8.31 -10.86 9.81
N ALA A 135 -7.90 -11.13 11.05
CA ALA A 135 -8.81 -11.43 12.16
C ALA A 135 -9.35 -10.17 12.85
N ASP A 136 -8.57 -9.08 12.86
CA ASP A 136 -8.94 -7.81 13.51
C ASP A 136 -9.80 -6.90 12.62
N ILE A 137 -9.61 -6.99 11.30
CA ILE A 137 -10.30 -6.16 10.30
C ILE A 137 -11.12 -7.06 9.39
N ASN A 138 -12.42 -6.75 9.27
CA ASN A 138 -13.31 -7.49 8.41
C ASN A 138 -13.21 -6.98 6.96
N PHE A 139 -12.35 -7.61 6.17
CA PHE A 139 -12.13 -7.24 4.77
C PHE A 139 -13.32 -7.52 3.85
N ARG A 140 -14.35 -8.24 4.31
CA ARG A 140 -15.58 -8.43 3.54
C ARG A 140 -16.35 -7.12 3.34
N PHE A 141 -16.28 -6.23 4.32
CA PHE A 141 -16.99 -4.95 4.31
C PHE A 141 -16.02 -3.78 4.38
N LEU A 142 -14.86 -3.92 3.71
CA LEU A 142 -13.92 -2.82 3.55
C LEU A 142 -14.55 -1.73 2.68
N GLU A 143 -14.48 -0.49 3.16
CA GLU A 143 -15.00 0.69 2.48
C GLU A 143 -13.86 1.48 1.83
N SER A 144 -12.72 1.60 2.51
CA SER A 144 -11.53 2.20 1.91
C SER A 144 -10.24 1.75 2.60
N MET A 145 -9.15 1.82 1.83
CA MET A 145 -7.78 1.72 2.32
C MET A 145 -6.98 2.89 1.77
N LYS A 146 -6.19 3.52 2.62
CA LYS A 146 -5.34 4.65 2.25
C LYS A 146 -3.97 4.51 2.87
N GLN A 147 -2.93 4.58 2.05
CA GLN A 147 -1.56 4.66 2.54
C GLN A 147 -1.31 6.06 3.11
N LEU A 148 -0.95 6.14 4.39
CA LEU A 148 -0.55 7.39 5.06
C LEU A 148 0.97 7.60 4.96
N SER A 149 1.73 6.50 5.00
CA SER A 149 3.18 6.43 4.82
C SER A 149 3.58 5.01 4.37
N ALA A 150 4.86 4.78 4.09
CA ALA A 150 5.36 3.46 3.69
C ALA A 150 5.02 2.35 4.70
N ASP A 151 4.96 2.70 5.98
CA ASP A 151 4.75 1.82 7.14
C ASP A 151 3.39 2.02 7.83
N THR A 152 2.48 2.84 7.27
CA THR A 152 1.19 3.14 7.90
C THR A 152 0.05 3.23 6.89
N PHE A 153 -1.06 2.57 7.22
CA PHE A 153 -2.32 2.64 6.48
C PHE A 153 -3.46 3.11 7.40
N GLU A 154 -4.40 3.83 6.80
CA GLU A 154 -5.75 4.01 7.32
C GLU A 154 -6.68 3.04 6.58
N ILE A 155 -7.45 2.27 7.33
CA ILE A 155 -8.45 1.34 6.78
C ILE A 155 -9.80 1.66 7.40
N ILE A 156 -10.82 1.81 6.57
CA ILE A 156 -12.21 1.93 7.00
C ILE A 156 -12.94 0.67 6.57
N SER A 157 -13.53 -0.02 7.54
CA SER A 157 -14.25 -1.27 7.33
C SER A 157 -15.38 -1.39 8.34
N TRP A 158 -16.44 -2.08 7.92
CA TRP A 158 -17.53 -2.46 8.81
C TRP A 158 -17.32 -3.84 9.41
N ASN A 159 -17.80 -4.03 10.62
CA ASN A 159 -17.84 -5.30 11.30
C ASN A 159 -19.22 -5.56 11.91
N TYR A 160 -19.47 -6.82 12.27
CA TYR A 160 -20.72 -7.22 12.91
C TYR A 160 -20.89 -6.60 14.30
N ALA A 161 -22.07 -6.77 14.88
CA ALA A 161 -22.32 -6.44 16.27
C ALA A 161 -21.42 -7.28 17.18
N ASP A 162 -20.97 -6.69 18.28
CA ASP A 162 -20.16 -7.37 19.29
C ASP A 162 -20.53 -6.88 20.69
N ASP A 163 -20.08 -7.60 21.72
CA ASP A 163 -20.41 -7.29 23.11
C ASP A 163 -19.84 -5.95 23.59
N LYS A 164 -18.77 -5.45 22.96
CA LYS A 164 -18.05 -4.25 23.38
C LYS A 164 -18.73 -2.98 22.88
N TYR A 165 -19.17 -2.97 21.64
CA TYR A 165 -19.79 -1.81 21.00
C TYR A 165 -21.31 -1.97 20.87
N GLY A 166 -21.83 -3.19 20.81
CA GLY A 166 -23.24 -3.47 20.54
C GLY A 166 -23.59 -3.33 19.06
N GLY A 167 -24.82 -2.90 18.79
CA GLY A 167 -25.38 -2.74 17.44
C GLY A 167 -26.32 -3.87 17.03
N LYS A 168 -26.90 -3.75 15.83
CA LYS A 168 -27.84 -4.73 15.28
C LYS A 168 -27.47 -5.10 13.86
N ASP A 169 -27.02 -6.34 13.69
CA ASP A 169 -26.83 -6.93 12.37
C ASP A 169 -28.19 -7.19 11.71
N SER A 170 -28.26 -7.02 10.39
CA SER A 170 -29.46 -7.39 9.60
C SER A 170 -29.20 -8.60 8.71
N GLY A 171 -28.41 -9.55 9.22
CA GLY A 171 -27.99 -10.77 8.53
C GLY A 171 -26.55 -10.69 8.01
N ASN A 172 -26.13 -11.75 7.30
CA ASN A 172 -24.74 -11.97 6.90
C ASN A 172 -24.16 -10.89 5.96
N ASN A 173 -24.96 -9.98 5.38
CA ASN A 173 -24.49 -8.93 4.47
C ASN A 173 -24.61 -7.51 5.05
N PHE A 174 -25.07 -7.38 6.30
CA PHE A 174 -25.47 -6.10 6.87
C PHE A 174 -24.77 -5.92 8.22
N PRO A 175 -23.51 -5.47 8.22
CA PRO A 175 -22.72 -5.28 9.43
C PRO A 175 -23.26 -4.12 10.28
N ALA A 176 -22.93 -4.13 11.58
CA ALA A 176 -23.43 -3.15 12.53
C ALA A 176 -22.48 -1.97 12.77
N ASN A 177 -21.17 -2.20 12.86
CA ASN A 177 -20.22 -1.23 13.40
C ASN A 177 -19.19 -0.81 12.34
N LYS A 178 -19.13 0.47 12.00
CA LYS A 178 -18.09 1.03 11.13
C LYS A 178 -16.90 1.47 11.94
N PHE A 179 -15.72 0.98 11.59
CA PHE A 179 -14.48 1.34 12.27
C PHE A 179 -13.50 2.02 11.34
N LYS A 180 -12.68 2.89 11.93
CA LYS A 180 -11.43 3.35 11.38
C LYS A 180 -10.27 2.69 12.11
N TYR A 181 -9.40 2.05 11.34
CA TYR A 181 -8.19 1.41 11.81
C TYR A 181 -6.97 2.20 11.34
N THR A 182 -6.00 2.37 12.23
CA THR A 182 -4.64 2.77 11.87
C THR A 182 -3.77 1.53 11.96
N VAL A 183 -3.31 1.05 10.81
CA VAL A 183 -2.48 -0.15 10.68
C VAL A 183 -1.03 0.30 10.51
N GLN A 184 -0.13 -0.21 11.33
CA GLN A 184 1.29 0.17 11.31
C GLN A 184 2.19 -1.05 11.23
N TYR A 185 3.28 -0.93 10.47
CA TYR A 185 4.34 -1.92 10.44
C TYR A 185 5.27 -1.72 11.63
N GLN A 186 5.25 -2.65 12.58
CA GLN A 186 6.04 -2.56 13.80
C GLN A 186 6.62 -3.93 14.13
N LYS A 187 7.91 -3.97 14.49
CA LYS A 187 8.62 -5.20 14.90
C LYS A 187 8.51 -6.34 13.87
N GLY A 188 8.52 -6.00 12.57
CA GLY A 188 8.52 -7.00 11.50
C GLY A 188 7.13 -7.44 11.01
N GLN A 189 6.05 -6.89 11.56
CA GLN A 189 4.68 -7.28 11.22
C GLN A 189 3.73 -6.08 11.16
N TRP A 190 2.67 -6.21 10.37
CA TRP A 190 1.58 -5.24 10.32
C TRP A 190 0.57 -5.51 11.44
N GLN A 191 0.18 -4.46 12.16
CA GLN A 191 -0.75 -4.58 13.28
C GLN A 191 -1.67 -3.37 13.39
N VAL A 192 -2.87 -3.56 13.96
CA VAL A 192 -3.76 -2.45 14.32
C VAL A 192 -3.15 -1.72 15.51
N SER A 193 -2.72 -0.48 15.28
CA SER A 193 -2.19 0.42 16.31
C SER A 193 -3.27 1.27 16.97
N LYS A 194 -4.38 1.51 16.26
CA LYS A 194 -5.53 2.27 16.75
C LYS A 194 -6.81 1.81 16.05
N GLN A 195 -7.90 1.73 16.79
CA GLN A 195 -9.25 1.48 16.29
C GLN A 195 -10.19 2.54 16.86
N VAL A 196 -11.06 3.10 16.03
CA VAL A 196 -12.06 4.10 16.42
C VAL A 196 -13.40 3.73 15.80
N LEU A 197 -14.46 3.62 16.61
CA LEU A 197 -15.83 3.48 16.12
C LEU A 197 -16.25 4.80 15.45
N LEU A 198 -16.67 4.72 14.20
CA LEU A 198 -17.16 5.86 13.43
C LEU A 198 -18.68 5.93 13.42
N GLU A 199 -19.33 4.79 13.23
CA GLU A 199 -20.77 4.68 13.04
C GLU A 199 -21.27 3.33 13.56
N GLN A 200 -22.53 3.30 14.00
CA GLN A 200 -23.18 2.09 14.49
C GLN A 200 -24.65 2.05 14.05
N ASN A 201 -25.03 0.93 13.43
CA ASN A 201 -26.41 0.57 13.14
C ASN A 201 -27.06 -0.02 14.39
N LYS A 202 -28.21 0.52 14.79
CA LYS A 202 -28.97 0.14 16.00
C LYS A 202 -30.31 -0.48 15.65
#